data_AF-A0A6C0RG27-F1
#
_entry.id   AF-A0A6C0RG27-F1
#
_cell.length_a   1.000
_cell.length_b   1.000
_cell.length_c   1.000
_cell.angle_alpha   90.00
_cell.angle_beta   90.00
_cell.angle_gamma   90.00
#
_symmetry.space_group_name_H-M   'P 1'
#
loop_
_entity.id
_entity.type
_entity.pdbx_description
1 polymer ?
#
loop_
_entity_poly.entity_id
_entity_poly.type
_entity_poly.pdbx_seq_one_letter_code
_entity_poly.pdbx_strand_id
1 'polypeptide(L)'
;MYEPEMSYVAFSSSIVPENILSAENNYSVSVQIARSNIDEQTSAQVSLEMNDNIEGLFGLESTSVTFAEGEGKAYAKIVPLVDISQIDVSKVYEFKLNLLGDNVSEFYSQTTYRASFLLTFESIGTGTLSSEFFGNETTVQLEKALEADVYKIIDCYTEGYTISFSVDNDNNIFYATQQTGYEDPDYGMVSLEMPDSEEPDSYYMGEPYRDGNTFYLLGRFTVEAGSYGHWYEVLTLP
;
A
#
# COMPACT_ATOMS: atom_id res chain seq x y z
N MET A 1 51.34 -5.72 8.24
CA MET A 1 50.45 -6.49 7.34
C MET A 1 49.13 -5.75 7.35
N TYR A 2 48.65 -5.32 6.20
CA TYR A 2 47.31 -4.78 6.06
C TYR A 2 46.42 -5.99 5.76
N GLU A 3 45.67 -6.45 6.75
CA GLU A 3 44.51 -7.29 6.44
C GLU A 3 43.47 -6.33 5.91
N PRO A 4 43.02 -6.46 4.65
CA PRO A 4 41.83 -5.72 4.26
C PRO A 4 40.72 -6.18 5.21
N GLU A 5 40.06 -5.23 5.88
CA GLU A 5 38.77 -5.52 6.51
C GLU A 5 37.88 -6.07 5.39
N MET A 6 37.79 -7.40 5.30
CA MET A 6 37.07 -8.01 4.20
C MET A 6 35.61 -7.84 4.51
N SER A 7 34.97 -6.83 3.91
CA SER A 7 33.52 -6.71 3.86
C SER A 7 32.89 -8.07 3.63
N TYR A 8 32.10 -8.54 4.59
CA TYR A 8 31.56 -9.89 4.60
C TYR A 8 30.05 -9.93 4.78
N VAL A 9 29.37 -8.81 5.00
CA VAL A 9 27.90 -8.73 5.08
C VAL A 9 27.33 -8.08 3.81
N ALA A 10 26.30 -8.68 3.24
CA ALA A 10 25.71 -8.25 1.98
C ALA A 10 24.22 -8.61 1.88
N PHE A 11 23.47 -7.84 1.09
CA PHE A 11 22.19 -8.34 0.60
C PHE A 11 22.40 -9.51 -0.37
N SER A 12 21.47 -10.45 -0.34
CA SER A 12 21.56 -11.66 -1.19
C SER A 12 21.25 -11.38 -2.67
N SER A 13 20.56 -10.27 -2.95
CA SER A 13 20.22 -9.80 -4.29
C SER A 13 20.08 -8.28 -4.27
N SER A 14 20.38 -7.61 -5.40
CA SER A 14 20.14 -6.18 -5.57
C SER A 14 18.67 -5.84 -5.82
N ILE A 15 17.89 -6.77 -6.37
CA ILE A 15 16.45 -6.63 -6.59
C ILE A 15 15.77 -7.96 -6.25
N VAL A 16 14.70 -7.89 -5.47
CA VAL A 16 13.84 -9.03 -5.18
C VAL A 16 12.42 -8.67 -5.61
N PRO A 17 11.98 -9.15 -6.79
CA PRO A 17 10.61 -8.94 -7.25
C PRO A 17 9.64 -9.82 -6.44
N GLU A 18 8.36 -9.43 -6.45
CA GLU A 18 7.23 -10.32 -6.10
C GLU A 18 7.21 -10.83 -4.65
N ASN A 19 7.26 -9.92 -3.67
CA ASN A 19 6.91 -10.26 -2.29
C ASN A 19 5.39 -10.10 -2.09
N ILE A 20 4.82 -10.94 -1.23
CA ILE A 20 3.40 -10.89 -0.91
C ILE A 20 3.25 -10.37 0.52
N LEU A 21 2.44 -9.35 0.71
CA LEU A 21 1.97 -8.90 2.03
C LEU A 21 0.68 -9.67 2.32
N SER A 22 0.71 -10.61 3.26
CA SER A 22 -0.45 -11.45 3.59
C SER A 22 -0.67 -11.55 5.10
N ALA A 23 -1.87 -12.00 5.50
CA ALA A 23 -2.15 -12.28 6.91
C ALA A 23 -1.13 -13.26 7.52
N GLU A 24 -0.67 -14.26 6.75
CA GLU A 24 0.28 -15.28 7.22
C GLU A 24 1.62 -14.70 7.65
N ASN A 25 2.09 -13.63 6.99
CA ASN A 25 3.33 -12.96 7.33
C ASN A 25 3.13 -11.64 8.07
N ASN A 26 1.93 -11.38 8.59
CA ASN A 26 1.54 -10.10 9.21
C ASN A 26 1.85 -8.91 8.29
N TYR A 27 1.63 -9.08 6.98
CA TYR A 27 1.86 -8.07 5.95
C TYR A 27 3.28 -7.50 5.99
N SER A 28 4.27 -8.35 6.29
CA SER A 28 5.67 -7.96 6.45
C SER A 28 6.57 -8.53 5.36
N VAL A 29 7.65 -7.82 5.05
CA VAL A 29 8.69 -8.28 4.12
C VAL A 29 9.93 -8.67 4.90
N SER A 30 10.39 -9.91 4.74
CA SER A 30 11.65 -10.38 5.31
C SER A 30 12.78 -10.27 4.28
N VAL A 31 13.68 -9.33 4.53
CA VAL A 31 14.84 -9.03 3.67
C VAL A 31 16.03 -9.86 4.10
N GLN A 32 16.46 -10.81 3.26
CA GLN A 32 17.56 -11.71 3.57
C GLN A 32 18.92 -11.02 3.42
N ILE A 33 19.67 -10.99 4.51
CA ILE A 33 21.04 -10.49 4.57
C ILE A 33 21.94 -11.69 4.83
N ALA A 34 22.99 -11.83 4.04
CA ALA A 34 23.94 -12.92 4.14
C ALA A 34 25.29 -12.40 4.64
N ARG A 35 26.06 -13.31 5.22
CA ARG A 35 27.47 -13.04 5.52
C ARG A 35 28.39 -14.19 5.12
N SER A 36 29.64 -13.88 4.79
CA SER A 36 30.64 -14.89 4.37
C SER A 36 31.53 -15.39 5.51
N ASN A 37 31.79 -14.58 6.54
CA ASN A 37 32.49 -15.01 7.76
C ASN A 37 31.47 -15.35 8.87
N ILE A 38 31.54 -16.59 9.38
CA ILE A 38 30.63 -17.12 10.39
C ILE A 38 31.31 -17.44 11.73
N ASP A 39 32.62 -17.21 11.83
CA ASP A 39 33.44 -17.68 12.96
C ASP A 39 33.18 -16.90 14.26
N GLU A 40 32.62 -15.69 14.15
CA GLU A 40 32.31 -14.82 15.28
C GLU A 40 30.89 -14.26 15.15
N GLN A 41 30.33 -13.75 16.24
CA GLN A 41 29.09 -12.96 16.17
C GLN A 41 29.36 -11.63 15.44
N THR A 42 28.41 -11.17 14.63
CA THR A 42 28.50 -9.83 14.03
C THR A 42 27.14 -9.15 13.95
N SER A 43 27.16 -7.85 13.64
CA SER A 43 25.97 -7.10 13.31
C SER A 43 26.22 -6.17 12.13
N ALA A 44 25.14 -5.74 11.49
CA ALA A 44 25.14 -4.67 10.51
C ALA A 44 23.93 -3.76 10.75
N GLN A 45 24.09 -2.47 10.45
CA GLN A 45 22.97 -1.54 10.47
C GLN A 45 22.22 -1.61 9.15
N VAL A 46 20.91 -1.43 9.22
CA VAL A 46 19.99 -1.44 8.09
C VAL A 46 19.19 -0.16 8.13
N SER A 47 19.09 0.50 6.98
CA SER A 47 18.23 1.67 6.78
C SER A 47 17.25 1.40 5.64
N LEU A 48 16.05 1.95 5.78
CA LEU A 48 15.00 1.96 4.76
C LEU A 48 14.91 3.39 4.23
N GLU A 49 15.08 3.56 2.91
CA GLU A 49 14.91 4.84 2.24
C GLU A 49 13.40 5.10 2.08
N MET A 50 12.90 6.11 2.80
CA MET A 50 11.50 6.52 2.76
C MET A 50 11.15 7.20 1.44
N ASN A 51 9.89 7.03 1.02
CA ASN A 51 9.28 7.70 -0.12
C ASN A 51 7.79 7.93 0.17
N ASP A 52 7.13 8.73 -0.66
CA ASP A 52 5.73 9.15 -0.48
C ASP A 52 4.73 7.98 -0.35
N ASN A 53 5.04 6.79 -0.89
CA ASN A 53 4.16 5.63 -0.77
C ASN A 53 4.41 4.78 0.48
N ILE A 54 5.49 4.99 1.24
CA ILE A 54 5.79 4.16 2.42
C ILE A 54 5.99 4.96 3.71
N GLU A 55 6.25 6.27 3.61
CA GLU A 55 6.43 7.13 4.77
C GLU A 55 5.17 7.13 5.65
N GLY A 56 5.35 6.89 6.96
CA GLY A 56 4.26 6.75 7.92
C GLY A 56 3.46 5.43 7.82
N LEU A 57 3.57 4.68 6.72
CA LEU A 57 2.82 3.43 6.50
C LEU A 57 3.65 2.18 6.83
N PHE A 58 4.95 2.19 6.51
CA PHE A 58 5.86 1.06 6.72
C PHE A 58 7.15 1.50 7.40
N GLY A 59 7.77 0.57 8.13
CA GLY A 59 9.04 0.81 8.80
C GLY A 59 9.84 -0.47 9.04
N LEU A 60 11.07 -0.32 9.50
CA LEU A 60 11.88 -1.45 9.95
C LEU A 60 11.49 -1.84 11.38
N GLU A 61 11.26 -3.14 11.62
CA GLU A 61 11.08 -3.68 12.98
C GLU A 61 12.33 -3.45 13.84
N SER A 62 13.51 -3.45 13.20
CA SER A 62 14.80 -3.12 13.81
C SER A 62 15.74 -2.52 12.77
N THR A 63 16.50 -1.49 13.15
CA THR A 63 17.58 -0.91 12.31
C THR A 63 18.90 -1.67 12.41
N SER A 64 18.94 -2.75 13.19
CA SER A 64 20.12 -3.59 13.36
C SER A 64 19.76 -5.04 13.09
N VAL A 65 20.62 -5.72 12.34
CA VAL A 65 20.57 -7.16 12.16
C VAL A 65 21.77 -7.80 12.85
N THR A 66 21.54 -8.89 13.57
CA THR A 66 22.58 -9.61 14.31
C THR A 66 22.69 -11.04 13.78
N PHE A 67 23.92 -11.48 13.56
CA PHE A 67 24.24 -12.84 13.17
C PHE A 67 24.93 -13.51 14.35
N ALA A 68 24.32 -14.57 14.89
CA ALA A 68 24.96 -15.40 15.91
C ALA A 68 26.17 -16.13 15.31
N GLU A 69 27.16 -16.50 16.13
CA GLU A 69 28.26 -17.37 15.72
C GLU A 69 27.73 -18.63 15.01
N GLY A 70 28.33 -18.98 13.87
CA GLY A 70 27.90 -20.09 13.01
C GLY A 70 26.75 -19.79 12.03
N GLU A 71 26.01 -18.68 12.20
CA GLU A 71 24.87 -18.35 11.33
C GLU A 71 25.29 -17.53 10.12
N GLY A 72 25.01 -17.99 8.90
CA GLY A 72 25.36 -17.28 7.66
C GLY A 72 24.29 -16.31 7.15
N LYS A 73 23.11 -16.29 7.77
CA LYS A 73 21.95 -15.51 7.33
C LYS A 73 21.26 -14.84 8.49
N ALA A 74 20.71 -13.66 8.23
CA ALA A 74 19.80 -12.97 9.11
C ALA A 74 18.80 -12.16 8.27
N TYR A 75 17.77 -11.61 8.92
CA TYR A 75 16.68 -10.94 8.24
C TYR A 75 16.43 -9.56 8.85
N ALA A 76 16.37 -8.54 8.00
CA ALA A 76 15.70 -7.29 8.35
C ALA A 76 14.24 -7.42 7.97
N LYS A 77 13.33 -6.89 8.79
CA LYS A 77 11.89 -7.04 8.59
C LYS A 77 11.26 -5.67 8.42
N ILE A 78 10.57 -5.48 7.29
CA ILE A 78 9.74 -4.31 7.04
C ILE A 78 8.32 -4.66 7.46
N VAL A 79 7.72 -3.83 8.30
CA VAL A 79 6.40 -4.06 8.91
C VAL A 79 5.48 -2.85 8.66
N PRO A 80 4.16 -3.06 8.56
CA PRO A 80 3.21 -1.95 8.56
C PRO A 80 3.24 -1.25 9.93
N LEU A 81 3.14 0.08 9.91
CA LEU A 81 3.08 0.95 11.10
C LEU A 81 1.64 1.32 11.48
N VAL A 82 0.72 1.12 10.56
CA VAL A 82 -0.71 1.43 10.68
C VAL A 82 -1.53 0.18 10.35
N ASP A 83 -2.84 0.25 10.59
CA ASP A 83 -3.75 -0.82 10.16
C ASP A 83 -3.75 -0.92 8.62
N ILE A 84 -3.86 -2.13 8.08
CA ILE A 84 -3.82 -2.34 6.62
C ILE A 84 -4.98 -1.66 5.89
N SER A 85 -6.10 -1.39 6.57
CA SER A 85 -7.18 -0.56 6.03
C SER A 85 -6.76 0.89 5.76
N GLN A 86 -5.70 1.38 6.38
CA GLN A 86 -5.15 2.72 6.15
C GLN A 86 -4.05 2.72 5.07
N ILE A 87 -3.76 1.55 4.50
CA ILE A 87 -2.75 1.38 3.46
C ILE A 87 -3.49 1.17 2.13
N ASP A 88 -3.01 1.80 1.07
CA ASP A 88 -3.54 1.55 -0.27
C ASP A 88 -3.12 0.15 -0.74
N VAL A 89 -3.94 -0.84 -0.42
CA VAL A 89 -3.69 -2.25 -0.70
C VAL A 89 -3.66 -2.59 -2.20
N SER A 90 -4.06 -1.68 -3.08
CA SER A 90 -4.04 -1.88 -4.54
C SER A 90 -2.65 -1.66 -5.17
N LYS A 91 -1.75 -0.98 -4.46
CA LYS A 91 -0.42 -0.61 -4.97
C LYS A 91 0.60 -1.75 -4.85
N VAL A 92 1.59 -1.67 -5.74
CA VAL A 92 2.88 -2.35 -5.56
C VAL A 92 3.82 -1.39 -4.85
N TYR A 93 4.26 -1.76 -3.66
CA TYR A 93 5.20 -0.99 -2.84
C TYR A 93 6.64 -1.33 -3.20
N GLU A 94 7.50 -0.30 -3.25
CA GLU A 94 8.93 -0.44 -3.47
C GLU A 94 9.71 -0.01 -2.22
N PHE A 95 10.49 -0.94 -1.65
CA PHE A 95 11.30 -0.73 -0.46
C PHE A 95 12.78 -0.78 -0.84
N LYS A 96 13.48 0.34 -0.68
CA LYS A 96 14.92 0.44 -0.91
C LYS A 96 15.66 0.41 0.42
N LEU A 97 16.54 -0.56 0.59
CA LEU A 97 17.30 -0.73 1.82
C LEU A 97 18.79 -0.56 1.58
N ASN A 98 19.47 -0.01 2.59
CA ASN A 98 20.92 0.12 2.62
C ASN A 98 21.48 -0.55 3.89
N LEU A 99 22.55 -1.30 3.72
CA LEU A 99 23.41 -1.77 4.81
C LEU A 99 24.48 -0.73 5.11
N LEU A 100 24.73 -0.50 6.40
CA LEU A 100 25.74 0.44 6.88
C LEU A 100 26.68 -0.28 7.86
N GLY A 101 27.96 0.04 7.78
CA GLY A 101 29.02 -0.52 8.65
C GLY A 101 30.29 -0.86 7.88
N ASP A 102 31.41 -0.97 8.59
CA ASP A 102 32.73 -1.21 8.00
C ASP A 102 32.86 -2.63 7.43
N ASN A 103 32.04 -3.57 7.92
CA ASN A 103 32.00 -4.97 7.48
C ASN A 103 31.04 -5.22 6.28
N VAL A 104 30.43 -4.18 5.71
CA VAL A 104 29.43 -4.29 4.63
C VAL A 104 30.09 -4.26 3.26
N SER A 105 29.59 -5.08 2.33
CA SER A 105 30.04 -5.13 0.93
C SER A 105 29.72 -3.84 0.17
N GLU A 106 30.74 -3.23 -0.46
CA GLU A 106 30.54 -2.05 -1.32
C GLU A 106 29.65 -2.31 -2.54
N PHE A 107 29.60 -3.54 -3.05
CA PHE A 107 28.85 -3.90 -4.26
C PHE A 107 27.42 -4.39 -3.99
N TYR A 108 27.15 -4.83 -2.76
CA TYR A 108 25.90 -5.49 -2.37
C TYR A 108 25.34 -4.90 -1.06
N SER A 109 25.65 -3.63 -0.80
CA SER A 109 25.13 -2.85 0.34
C SER A 109 23.72 -2.32 0.11
N GLN A 110 23.17 -2.44 -1.09
CA GLN A 110 21.85 -1.91 -1.45
C GLN A 110 20.96 -3.00 -2.05
N THR A 111 19.66 -2.93 -1.74
CA THR A 111 18.66 -3.80 -2.36
C THR A 111 17.33 -3.09 -2.52
N THR A 112 16.53 -3.56 -3.48
CA THR A 112 15.15 -3.12 -3.69
C THR A 112 14.21 -4.32 -3.61
N TYR A 113 13.24 -4.26 -2.70
CA TYR A 113 12.16 -5.24 -2.58
C TYR A 113 10.87 -4.64 -3.10
N ARG A 114 10.13 -5.40 -3.91
CA ARG A 114 8.78 -5.03 -4.34
C ARG A 114 7.76 -5.94 -3.69
N ALA A 115 6.68 -5.38 -3.15
CA ALA A 115 5.62 -6.15 -2.50
C ALA A 115 4.22 -5.66 -2.86
N SER A 116 3.26 -6.57 -2.92
CA SER A 116 1.84 -6.28 -3.10
C SER A 116 1.00 -7.05 -2.09
N PHE A 117 -0.17 -6.51 -1.72
CA PHE A 117 -1.09 -7.21 -0.85
C PHE A 117 -1.73 -8.40 -1.57
N LEU A 118 -1.88 -9.50 -0.84
CA LEU A 118 -2.77 -10.60 -1.23
C LEU A 118 -4.01 -10.49 -0.35
N LEU A 119 -5.12 -10.12 -0.97
CA LEU A 119 -6.43 -10.01 -0.33
C LEU A 119 -7.41 -11.00 -0.94
N THR A 120 -8.23 -11.59 -0.09
CA THR A 120 -9.29 -12.52 -0.46
C THR A 120 -10.61 -11.78 -0.42
N PHE A 121 -11.19 -11.52 -1.59
CA PHE A 121 -12.48 -10.84 -1.70
C PHE A 121 -13.61 -11.86 -1.75
N GLU A 122 -14.62 -11.65 -0.91
CA GLU A 122 -15.88 -12.41 -0.94
C GLU A 122 -17.05 -11.47 -1.24
N SER A 123 -18.01 -11.97 -2.01
CA SER A 123 -19.25 -11.24 -2.26
C SER A 123 -20.03 -11.05 -0.96
N ILE A 124 -20.43 -9.82 -0.69
CA ILE A 124 -21.30 -9.45 0.44
C ILE A 124 -22.73 -9.13 -0.01
N GLY A 125 -23.06 -9.43 -1.27
CA GLY A 125 -24.38 -9.24 -1.86
C GLY A 125 -24.51 -7.96 -2.69
N THR A 126 -25.75 -7.53 -2.88
CA THR A 126 -26.12 -6.35 -3.67
C THR A 126 -26.48 -5.17 -2.80
N GLY A 127 -25.85 -4.03 -3.04
CA GLY A 127 -26.18 -2.75 -2.42
C GLY A 127 -26.79 -1.77 -3.40
N THR A 128 -27.03 -0.56 -2.92
CA THR A 128 -27.49 0.57 -3.73
C THR A 128 -26.42 1.66 -3.74
N LEU A 129 -25.98 2.07 -4.92
CA LEU A 129 -25.12 3.24 -5.13
C LEU A 129 -25.96 4.39 -5.67
N SER A 130 -25.99 5.51 -4.95
CA SER A 130 -26.55 6.78 -5.42
C SER A 130 -25.40 7.70 -5.82
N SER A 131 -25.33 8.05 -7.11
CA SER A 131 -24.31 8.94 -7.66
C SER A 131 -24.86 10.35 -7.79
N GLU A 132 -24.25 11.29 -7.07
CA GLU A 132 -24.56 12.70 -7.24
C GLU A 132 -24.00 13.23 -8.57
N PHE A 133 -22.81 12.78 -8.97
CA PHE A 133 -22.16 13.23 -10.21
C PHE A 133 -22.94 12.80 -11.46
N PHE A 134 -23.36 11.53 -11.53
CA PHE A 134 -24.14 10.99 -12.64
C PHE A 134 -25.66 11.20 -12.48
N GLY A 135 -26.10 11.65 -11.30
CA GLY A 135 -27.50 11.94 -10.99
C GLY A 135 -28.42 10.71 -11.06
N ASN A 136 -27.90 9.53 -10.73
CA ASN A 136 -28.63 8.27 -10.82
C ASN A 136 -28.48 7.42 -9.55
N GLU A 137 -29.31 6.39 -9.47
CA GLU A 137 -29.22 5.37 -8.43
C GLU A 137 -29.24 4.01 -9.11
N THR A 138 -28.32 3.13 -8.71
CA THR A 138 -28.15 1.80 -9.32
C THR A 138 -27.89 0.73 -8.26
N THR A 139 -28.29 -0.49 -8.57
CA THR A 139 -27.96 -1.67 -7.76
C THR A 139 -26.60 -2.20 -8.19
N VAL A 140 -25.69 -2.39 -7.23
CA VAL A 140 -24.31 -2.79 -7.46
C VAL A 140 -23.97 -4.08 -6.73
N GLN A 141 -23.10 -4.90 -7.32
CA GLN A 141 -22.50 -6.04 -6.62
C GLN A 141 -21.34 -5.56 -5.77
N LEU A 142 -21.21 -6.15 -4.59
CA LEU A 142 -20.23 -5.74 -3.60
C LEU A 142 -19.39 -6.93 -3.17
N GLU A 143 -18.09 -6.68 -3.03
CA GLU A 143 -17.17 -7.59 -2.39
C GLU A 143 -16.46 -6.89 -1.23
N LYS A 144 -16.10 -7.66 -0.21
CA LYS A 144 -15.28 -7.22 0.92
C LYS A 144 -14.08 -8.15 1.06
N ALA A 145 -12.92 -7.58 1.35
CA ALA A 145 -11.76 -8.36 1.76
C ALA A 145 -12.04 -9.06 3.10
N LEU A 146 -11.63 -10.31 3.23
CA LEU A 146 -11.70 -11.05 4.49
C LEU A 146 -10.75 -10.48 5.53
N GLU A 147 -9.63 -9.94 5.06
CA GLU A 147 -8.50 -9.53 5.88
C GLU A 147 -8.66 -8.14 6.50
N ALA A 148 -9.49 -7.28 5.91
CA ALA A 148 -9.61 -5.88 6.28
C ALA A 148 -10.97 -5.30 5.87
N ASP A 149 -11.26 -4.09 6.34
CA ASP A 149 -12.38 -3.29 5.85
C ASP A 149 -12.02 -2.61 4.52
N VAL A 150 -11.72 -3.44 3.52
CA VAL A 150 -11.51 -3.05 2.13
C VAL A 150 -12.67 -3.59 1.30
N TYR A 151 -13.27 -2.73 0.48
CA TYR A 151 -14.48 -3.00 -0.26
C TYR A 151 -14.27 -2.75 -1.75
N LYS A 152 -15.04 -3.46 -2.56
CA LYS A 152 -15.14 -3.26 -4.02
C LYS A 152 -16.59 -3.08 -4.42
N ILE A 153 -16.83 -2.06 -5.23
CA ILE A 153 -18.08 -1.84 -5.95
C ILE A 153 -17.86 -2.29 -7.39
N ILE A 154 -18.36 -3.47 -7.73
CA ILE A 154 -18.12 -4.11 -9.01
C ILE A 154 -18.93 -3.40 -10.09
N ASP A 155 -18.26 -3.02 -11.19
CA ASP A 155 -18.87 -2.47 -12.40
C ASP A 155 -19.86 -1.33 -12.15
N CYS A 156 -19.50 -0.42 -11.23
CA CYS A 156 -20.44 0.53 -10.66
C CYS A 156 -20.97 1.58 -11.65
N TYR A 157 -20.08 2.19 -12.45
CA TYR A 157 -20.44 3.18 -13.47
C TYR A 157 -20.38 2.57 -14.87
N THR A 158 -19.37 1.75 -15.14
CA THR A 158 -19.11 1.11 -16.44
C THR A 158 -18.60 -0.31 -16.22
N GLU A 159 -19.07 -1.25 -17.04
CA GLU A 159 -18.63 -2.65 -17.01
C GLU A 159 -17.10 -2.75 -17.20
N GLY A 160 -16.43 -3.53 -16.34
CA GLY A 160 -14.98 -3.69 -16.31
C GLY A 160 -14.26 -2.68 -15.42
N TYR A 161 -14.96 -1.69 -14.84
CA TYR A 161 -14.39 -0.68 -13.96
C TYR A 161 -14.97 -0.80 -12.55
N THR A 162 -14.18 -1.41 -11.66
CA THR A 162 -14.49 -1.58 -10.24
C THR A 162 -13.88 -0.44 -9.43
N ILE A 163 -14.64 0.10 -8.49
CA ILE A 163 -14.14 1.09 -7.52
C ILE A 163 -13.84 0.37 -6.21
N SER A 164 -12.63 0.54 -5.70
CA SER A 164 -12.15 -0.04 -4.44
C SER A 164 -11.88 1.06 -3.43
N PHE A 165 -12.21 0.82 -2.16
CA PHE A 165 -11.93 1.74 -1.07
C PHE A 165 -11.73 0.97 0.23
N SER A 166 -11.05 1.59 1.20
CA SER A 166 -10.85 1.06 2.54
C SER A 166 -11.49 1.93 3.59
N VAL A 167 -11.79 1.35 4.74
CA VAL A 167 -12.38 2.04 5.88
C VAL A 167 -11.55 1.76 7.12
N ASP A 168 -11.10 2.81 7.80
CA ASP A 168 -10.33 2.68 9.02
C ASP A 168 -11.21 2.47 10.27
N ASN A 169 -10.55 2.30 11.43
CA ASN A 169 -11.24 2.07 12.70
C ASN A 169 -12.10 3.25 13.18
N ASP A 170 -11.84 4.46 12.68
CA ASP A 170 -12.60 5.67 12.98
C ASP A 170 -13.72 5.93 11.96
N ASN A 171 -13.93 4.99 11.03
CA ASN A 171 -14.90 5.03 9.92
C ASN A 171 -14.56 6.05 8.82
N ASN A 172 -13.32 6.51 8.72
CA ASN A 172 -12.87 7.31 7.58
C ASN A 172 -12.66 6.41 6.36
N ILE A 173 -12.99 6.91 5.18
CA ILE A 173 -12.86 6.17 3.91
C ILE A 173 -11.64 6.68 3.13
N PHE A 174 -10.84 5.76 2.60
CA PHE A 174 -9.68 6.08 1.76
C PHE A 174 -9.71 5.28 0.45
N TYR A 175 -9.27 5.91 -0.63
CA TYR A 175 -9.09 5.25 -1.91
C TYR A 175 -8.09 5.99 -2.80
N ALA A 176 -7.48 5.29 -3.75
CA ALA A 176 -6.63 5.93 -4.76
C ALA A 176 -7.45 6.44 -5.94
N THR A 177 -6.82 7.29 -6.76
CA THR A 177 -7.34 7.67 -8.08
C THR A 177 -7.66 6.43 -8.90
N GLN A 178 -8.92 6.31 -9.33
CA GLN A 178 -9.44 5.18 -10.07
C GLN A 178 -10.26 5.66 -11.27
N GLN A 179 -10.07 5.04 -12.43
CA GLN A 179 -10.86 5.36 -13.62
C GLN A 179 -12.28 4.84 -13.45
N THR A 180 -13.26 5.66 -13.82
CA THR A 180 -14.68 5.30 -13.74
C THR A 180 -15.16 4.47 -14.93
N GLY A 181 -14.39 4.48 -16.02
CA GLY A 181 -14.76 3.89 -17.31
C GLY A 181 -15.67 4.76 -18.16
N TYR A 182 -16.19 5.87 -17.60
CA TYR A 182 -16.92 6.87 -18.37
C TYR A 182 -15.94 7.79 -19.11
N GLU A 183 -16.12 7.89 -20.43
CA GLU A 183 -15.42 8.86 -21.27
C GLU A 183 -16.31 10.09 -21.52
N ASP A 184 -15.88 11.24 -21.00
CA ASP A 184 -16.47 12.52 -21.36
C ASP A 184 -16.17 12.83 -22.84
N PRO A 185 -17.17 13.25 -23.64
CA PRO A 185 -17.01 13.45 -25.08
C PRO A 185 -15.99 14.56 -25.44
N ASP A 186 -15.77 15.52 -24.57
CA ASP A 186 -14.88 16.67 -24.80
C ASP A 186 -13.56 16.54 -24.04
N TYR A 187 -13.54 15.87 -22.89
CA TYR A 187 -12.39 15.86 -21.98
C TYR A 187 -11.79 14.48 -21.67
N GLY A 188 -12.39 13.39 -22.17
CA GLY A 188 -11.85 12.04 -22.07
C GLY A 188 -12.19 11.29 -20.79
N MET A 189 -11.38 10.28 -20.46
CA MET A 189 -11.62 9.35 -19.34
C MET A 189 -11.74 10.08 -18.00
N VAL A 190 -12.88 9.89 -17.33
CA VAL A 190 -13.15 10.46 -16.01
C VAL A 190 -12.61 9.54 -14.92
N SER A 191 -11.87 10.12 -13.97
CA SER A 191 -11.37 9.43 -12.79
C SER A 191 -12.06 9.94 -11.52
N LEU A 192 -12.18 9.06 -10.54
CA LEU A 192 -12.60 9.34 -9.18
C LEU A 192 -11.34 9.43 -8.31
N GLU A 193 -11.13 10.57 -7.67
CA GLU A 193 -9.99 10.85 -6.80
C GLU A 193 -10.46 11.20 -5.40
N MET A 194 -9.65 10.89 -4.38
CA MET A 194 -9.90 11.39 -3.04
C MET A 194 -9.96 12.92 -3.07
N PRO A 195 -10.94 13.53 -2.37
CA PRO A 195 -10.92 14.96 -2.15
C PRO A 195 -9.67 15.23 -1.32
N ASP A 196 -8.77 16.07 -1.83
CA ASP A 196 -7.54 16.49 -1.15
C ASP A 196 -6.33 15.55 -1.17
N SER A 197 -6.16 14.76 -2.24
CA SER A 197 -4.92 13.98 -2.45
C SER A 197 -3.60 14.78 -2.38
N GLU A 198 -3.67 16.12 -2.45
CA GLU A 198 -2.52 17.03 -2.46
C GLU A 198 -2.44 18.00 -1.25
N GLU A 199 -3.44 18.04 -0.35
CA GLU A 199 -3.49 19.05 0.74
C GLU A 199 -3.87 18.45 2.13
N PRO A 200 -2.87 18.18 3.01
CA PRO A 200 -3.07 17.50 4.30
C PRO A 200 -3.79 18.32 5.40
N ASP A 201 -4.17 19.57 5.13
CA ASP A 201 -4.95 20.42 6.05
C ASP A 201 -6.34 20.77 5.47
N SER A 202 -6.77 20.05 4.43
CA SER A 202 -7.98 20.42 3.71
C SER A 202 -9.27 20.09 4.47
N TYR A 203 -10.29 20.88 4.16
CA TYR A 203 -11.63 20.80 4.73
C TYR A 203 -12.26 19.40 4.54
N TYR A 204 -11.88 18.64 3.50
CA TYR A 204 -12.57 17.40 3.14
C TYR A 204 -11.90 16.11 3.64
N MET A 205 -10.80 16.18 4.41
CA MET A 205 -10.10 14.98 4.90
C MET A 205 -10.96 14.02 5.76
N GLY A 206 -12.06 14.48 6.34
CA GLY A 206 -13.01 13.65 7.11
C GLY A 206 -14.39 13.49 6.45
N GLU A 207 -14.55 13.94 5.21
CA GLU A 207 -15.84 13.96 4.52
C GLU A 207 -16.17 12.64 3.80
N PRO A 208 -15.17 11.84 3.36
CA PRO A 208 -15.40 10.43 3.08
C PRO A 208 -15.52 9.63 4.39
N TYR A 209 -16.71 9.17 4.73
CA TYR A 209 -16.94 8.44 5.98
C TYR A 209 -17.99 7.35 5.84
N ARG A 210 -18.00 6.43 6.81
CA ARG A 210 -19.02 5.40 6.97
C ARG A 210 -19.91 5.70 8.17
N ASP A 211 -21.23 5.55 7.99
CA ASP A 211 -22.22 5.55 9.05
C ASP A 211 -23.06 4.27 8.96
N GLY A 212 -22.82 3.34 9.88
CA GLY A 212 -23.47 2.04 9.93
C GLY A 212 -23.22 1.22 8.65
N ASN A 213 -24.25 1.11 7.82
CA ASN A 213 -24.21 0.36 6.57
C ASN A 213 -24.10 1.24 5.31
N THR A 214 -23.97 2.55 5.51
CA THR A 214 -23.88 3.53 4.43
C THR A 214 -22.49 4.15 4.42
N PHE A 215 -21.93 4.25 3.23
CA PHE A 215 -20.61 4.75 2.93
C PHE A 215 -20.80 5.99 2.07
N TYR A 216 -20.29 7.11 2.54
CA TYR A 216 -20.34 8.39 1.86
C TYR A 216 -18.98 8.62 1.23
N LEU A 217 -18.84 8.27 -0.04
CA LEU A 217 -17.60 8.50 -0.78
C LEU A 217 -17.69 9.90 -1.39
N LEU A 218 -17.26 10.92 -0.64
CA LEU A 218 -16.99 12.22 -1.29
C LEU A 218 -15.79 12.02 -2.20
N GLY A 219 -15.92 12.37 -3.49
CA GLY A 219 -14.83 12.23 -4.44
C GLY A 219 -14.74 13.41 -5.40
N ARG A 220 -13.51 13.68 -5.83
CA ARG A 220 -13.22 14.65 -6.89
C ARG A 220 -13.26 13.93 -8.23
N PHE A 221 -14.19 14.32 -9.09
CA PHE A 221 -14.25 13.79 -10.45
C PHE A 221 -13.32 14.62 -11.33
N THR A 222 -12.36 13.95 -11.98
CA THR A 222 -11.28 14.59 -12.74
C THR A 222 -11.16 14.01 -14.15
N VAL A 223 -10.58 14.82 -15.02
CA VAL A 223 -10.14 14.51 -16.38
C VAL A 223 -8.77 15.14 -16.56
N GLU A 224 -8.04 14.80 -17.63
CA GLU A 224 -6.74 15.41 -17.89
C GLU A 224 -6.81 16.96 -17.96
N ALA A 225 -7.94 17.48 -18.45
CA ALA A 225 -8.16 18.92 -18.60
C ALA A 225 -8.52 19.66 -17.28
N GLY A 226 -8.78 18.95 -16.18
CA GLY A 226 -9.16 19.57 -14.92
C GLY A 226 -10.14 18.73 -14.09
N SER A 227 -11.02 19.41 -13.35
CA SER A 227 -11.94 18.75 -12.42
C SER A 227 -13.35 19.29 -12.54
N TYR A 228 -14.33 18.40 -12.37
CA TYR A 228 -15.75 18.71 -12.26
C TYR A 228 -16.19 19.07 -10.84
N GLY A 229 -15.26 19.14 -9.89
CA GLY A 229 -15.54 19.40 -8.49
C GLY A 229 -15.74 18.13 -7.66
N HIS A 230 -16.31 18.31 -6.48
CA HIS A 230 -16.54 17.26 -5.48
C HIS A 230 -18.00 16.85 -5.45
N TRP A 231 -18.24 15.55 -5.43
CA TRP A 231 -19.58 14.95 -5.49
C TRP A 231 -19.63 13.73 -4.58
N TYR A 232 -20.76 13.51 -3.91
CA TYR A 232 -20.93 12.31 -3.11
C TYR A 232 -21.40 11.12 -3.95
N GLU A 233 -20.74 10.00 -3.71
CA GLU A 233 -21.14 8.68 -4.15
C GLU A 233 -21.57 7.91 -2.90
N VAL A 234 -22.88 7.72 -2.72
CA VAL A 234 -23.44 7.15 -1.49
C VAL A 234 -23.78 5.69 -1.72
N LEU A 235 -22.98 4.81 -1.12
CA LEU A 235 -23.19 3.37 -1.16
C LEU A 235 -23.90 2.89 0.11
N THR A 236 -24.99 2.16 -0.02
CA THR A 236 -25.63 1.44 1.09
C THR A 236 -25.53 -0.06 0.85
N LEU A 237 -24.92 -0.79 1.78
CA LEU A 237 -24.83 -2.26 1.71
C LEU A 237 -26.21 -2.90 2.03
N PRO A 238 -26.44 -4.19 1.72
CA PRO A 238 -27.70 -4.89 2.01
C PRO A 238 -28.05 -5.01 3.50
#